data_AF-A0A830CIF5-F1
#
_entry.id   AF-A0A830CIF5-F1
#
_cell.length_a   1.000
_cell.length_b   1.000
_cell.length_c   1.000
_cell.angle_alpha   90.00
_cell.angle_beta   90.00
_cell.angle_gamma   90.00
#
_symmetry.space_group_name_H-M   'P 1'
#
loop_
_entity.id
_entity.type
_entity.pdbx_description
1 polymer ?
#
loop_
_entity_poly.entity_id
_entity_poly.type
_entity_poly.pdbx_seq_one_letter_code
_entity_poly.pdbx_strand_id
1 'polypeptide(L)'
;MAQSKNLPSVPHLLPHLVPSAQSLARPPISNYHVGTVGLGSDGRVFVGVNLEFPASPSTTPSTPSSSSSPTSPSTAAPASSQSPSPPPLRPLPPVLSGSPPLLLPLNPHHRRG
;
A
#
# COMPACT_ATOMS: atom_id res chain seq x y z
N MET A 1 -8.96 18.83 -29.56
CA MET A 1 -9.28 17.97 -28.40
C MET A 1 -10.49 18.43 -27.60
N ALA A 2 -10.50 19.61 -26.96
CA ALA A 2 -11.71 20.11 -26.29
C ALA A 2 -12.79 20.57 -27.29
N GLN A 3 -12.38 21.31 -28.33
CA GLN A 3 -13.25 21.77 -29.42
C GLN A 3 -13.92 20.62 -30.18
N SER A 4 -13.20 19.52 -30.42
CA SER A 4 -13.76 18.32 -31.07
C SER A 4 -14.80 17.60 -30.21
N LYS A 5 -14.86 17.88 -28.90
CA LYS A 5 -15.92 17.42 -27.99
C LYS A 5 -16.93 18.54 -27.67
N ASN A 6 -16.89 19.65 -28.40
CA ASN A 6 -17.75 20.82 -28.19
C ASN A 6 -17.69 21.39 -26.75
N LEU A 7 -16.53 21.29 -26.10
CA LEU A 7 -16.30 21.78 -24.74
C LEU A 7 -15.68 23.20 -24.77
N PRO A 8 -16.04 24.08 -23.81
CA PRO A 8 -15.64 25.48 -23.83
C PRO A 8 -14.14 25.72 -23.53
N SER A 9 -13.49 24.81 -22.81
CA SER A 9 -12.06 24.95 -22.47
C SER A 9 -11.42 23.60 -22.07
N VAL A 10 -10.09 23.57 -21.97
CA VAL A 10 -9.33 22.37 -21.57
C VAL A 10 -9.69 21.86 -20.16
N PRO A 11 -9.90 22.70 -19.12
CA PRO A 11 -10.39 22.22 -17.83
C PRO A 11 -11.68 21.40 -17.90
N HIS A 12 -12.60 21.76 -18.80
CA HIS A 12 -13.84 21.00 -19.00
C HIS A 12 -13.61 19.64 -19.66
N LEU A 13 -12.47 19.45 -20.33
CA LEU A 13 -12.07 18.16 -20.90
C LEU A 13 -11.52 17.19 -19.83
N LEU A 14 -10.95 17.68 -18.73
CA LEU A 14 -10.23 16.83 -17.77
C LEU A 14 -11.11 15.72 -17.16
N PRO A 15 -12.36 15.97 -16.71
CA PRO A 15 -13.22 14.91 -16.19
C PRO A 15 -13.50 13.81 -17.21
N HIS A 16 -13.56 14.15 -18.50
CA HIS A 16 -13.77 13.17 -19.58
C HIS A 16 -12.55 12.29 -19.86
N LEU A 17 -11.37 12.63 -19.31
CA LEU A 17 -10.15 11.84 -19.44
C LEU A 17 -9.97 10.87 -18.26
N VAL A 18 -10.71 11.06 -17.15
CA VAL A 18 -10.60 10.22 -15.95
C VAL A 18 -10.88 8.73 -16.22
N PRO A 19 -11.92 8.34 -17.00
CA PRO A 19 -12.14 6.92 -17.31
C PRO A 19 -10.98 6.29 -18.08
N SER A 20 -10.36 7.04 -19.00
CA SER A 20 -9.17 6.59 -19.72
C SER A 20 -7.93 6.51 -18.84
N ALA A 21 -7.80 7.38 -17.82
CA ALA A 21 -6.74 7.27 -16.82
C ALA A 21 -6.95 6.03 -15.94
N GLN A 22 -8.18 5.76 -15.50
CA GLN A 22 -8.50 4.59 -14.66
C GLN A 22 -8.18 3.26 -15.34
N SER A 23 -8.33 3.14 -16.66
CA SER A 23 -8.00 1.89 -17.38
C SER A 23 -6.49 1.58 -17.41
N LEU A 24 -5.65 2.58 -17.15
CA LEU A 24 -4.20 2.43 -17.03
C LEU A 24 -3.76 1.99 -15.63
N ALA A 25 -4.64 2.06 -14.62
CA ALA A 25 -4.34 1.62 -13.27
C ALA A 25 -3.97 0.13 -13.23
N ARG A 26 -3.15 -0.25 -12.24
CA ARG A 26 -2.79 -1.65 -11.97
C ARG A 26 -2.97 -1.94 -10.48
N PRO A 27 -4.19 -2.25 -10.03
CA PRO A 27 -4.48 -2.51 -8.62
C PRO A 27 -4.74 -4.00 -8.31
N PRO A 28 -3.75 -4.92 -8.45
CA PRO A 28 -3.97 -6.34 -8.19
C PRO A 28 -4.31 -6.70 -6.73
N ILE A 29 -4.19 -5.78 -5.77
CA ILE A 29 -4.51 -6.04 -4.35
C ILE A 29 -5.91 -5.55 -4.03
N SER A 30 -6.21 -4.28 -4.33
CA SER A 30 -7.49 -3.66 -3.97
C SER A 30 -8.59 -3.88 -5.02
N ASN A 31 -8.22 -4.18 -6.26
CA ASN A 31 -9.10 -4.11 -7.44
C ASN A 31 -9.78 -2.75 -7.65
N TYR A 32 -9.32 -1.69 -6.98
CA TYR A 32 -9.90 -0.37 -7.06
C TYR A 32 -9.12 0.51 -8.02
N HIS A 33 -9.71 0.85 -9.17
CA HIS A 33 -9.04 1.58 -10.25
C HIS A 33 -9.14 3.08 -10.03
N VAL A 34 -8.01 3.73 -9.73
CA VAL A 34 -7.93 5.17 -9.49
C VAL A 34 -7.12 5.83 -10.61
N GLY A 35 -7.73 6.82 -11.26
CA GLY A 35 -7.10 7.66 -12.27
C GLY A 35 -7.26 9.13 -11.88
N THR A 36 -6.21 9.90 -12.11
CA THR A 36 -6.16 11.35 -11.88
C THR A 36 -5.69 12.03 -13.16
N VAL A 37 -6.21 13.23 -13.41
CA VAL A 37 -5.83 14.04 -14.55
C VAL A 37 -5.63 15.47 -14.06
N GLY A 38 -4.47 16.06 -14.35
CA GLY A 38 -4.11 17.42 -13.97
C GLY A 38 -3.75 18.28 -15.17
N LEU A 39 -3.96 19.59 -15.06
CA LEU A 39 -3.55 20.58 -16.05
C LEU A 39 -2.40 21.42 -15.47
N GLY A 40 -1.25 21.39 -16.13
CA GLY A 40 -0.11 22.24 -15.79
C GLY A 40 -0.32 23.69 -16.21
N SER A 41 0.43 24.60 -15.59
CA SER A 41 0.44 26.03 -15.97
C SER A 41 0.96 26.28 -17.39
N ASP A 42 1.72 25.33 -17.94
CA ASP A 42 2.20 25.31 -19.33
C ASP A 42 1.16 24.73 -20.32
N GLY A 43 -0.04 24.39 -19.84
CA GLY A 43 -1.14 23.85 -20.65
C GLY A 43 -1.05 22.35 -20.94
N ARG A 44 -0.03 21.64 -20.43
CA ARG A 44 0.09 20.19 -20.59
C ARG A 44 -0.88 19.45 -19.67
N VAL A 45 -1.38 18.31 -20.14
CA VAL A 45 -2.20 17.40 -19.35
C VAL A 45 -1.32 16.28 -18.80
N PHE A 46 -1.39 16.06 -17.49
CA PHE A 46 -0.68 15.00 -16.78
C PHE A 46 -1.67 13.95 -16.30
N VAL A 47 -1.27 12.68 -16.38
CA VAL A 47 -2.09 11.54 -15.94
C VAL A 47 -1.38 10.84 -14.78
N GLY A 48 -2.10 10.63 -13.68
CA GLY A 48 -1.66 9.82 -12.54
C GLY A 48 -2.57 8.61 -12.36
N VAL A 49 -2.02 7.48 -11.92
CA VAL A 49 -2.78 6.26 -11.65
C VAL A 49 -2.23 5.55 -10.42
N ASN A 50 -3.05 4.74 -9.75
CA ASN A 50 -2.54 3.83 -8.73
C ASN A 50 -1.88 2.60 -9.37
N LEU A 51 -0.74 2.21 -8.80
CA LEU A 51 -0.01 0.99 -9.11
C LEU A 51 0.23 0.24 -7.79
N GLU A 52 -0.18 -1.02 -7.75
CA GLU A 52 0.02 -1.89 -6.61
C GLU A 52 0.85 -3.09 -7.04
N PHE A 53 1.71 -3.55 -6.14
CA PHE A 53 2.60 -4.67 -6.37
C PHE A 53 2.23 -5.78 -5.39
N PRO A 54 1.80 -6.96 -5.87
CA PRO A 54 1.57 -8.10 -5.00
C PRO A 54 2.83 -8.40 -4.19
N ALA A 55 2.66 -8.92 -2.97
CA ALA A 55 3.79 -9.40 -2.19
C ALA A 55 4.54 -10.46 -3.02
N SER A 56 5.80 -10.17 -3.35
CA SER A 56 6.68 -11.14 -4.00
C SER A 56 6.96 -12.29 -3.03
N PRO A 57 7.01 -13.56 -3.50
CA PRO A 57 7.34 -14.71 -2.66
C PRO A 57 8.85 -14.76 -2.35
N SER A 58 9.41 -13.68 -1.80
CA SER A 58 10.79 -13.65 -1.30
C SER A 58 10.82 -13.20 0.15
N THR A 59 10.01 -13.86 0.97
CA THR A 59 10.32 -14.03 2.39
C THR A 59 9.77 -15.39 2.81
N THR A 60 10.37 -16.46 2.29
CA THR A 60 10.54 -17.62 3.16
C THR A 60 11.52 -17.15 4.23
N PRO A 61 11.13 -17.08 5.52
CA PRO A 61 12.13 -17.14 6.57
C PRO A 61 12.91 -18.42 6.27
N SER A 62 14.22 -18.33 6.06
CA SER A 62 15.05 -19.53 6.07
C SER A 62 14.72 -20.26 7.37
N THR A 63 14.02 -21.39 7.25
CA THR A 63 13.90 -22.34 8.34
C THR A 63 15.33 -22.56 8.84
N PRO A 64 15.63 -22.37 10.13
CA PRO A 64 16.91 -22.81 10.66
C PRO A 64 16.97 -24.31 10.39
N SER A 65 17.83 -24.69 9.46
CA SER A 65 18.17 -26.06 9.13
C SER A 65 18.50 -26.75 10.45
N SER A 66 17.60 -27.62 10.91
CA SER A 66 17.91 -28.60 11.94
C SER A 66 18.78 -29.66 11.28
N SER A 67 20.06 -29.32 11.04
CA SER A 67 21.08 -30.30 10.73
C SER A 67 21.49 -30.98 12.04
N SER A 68 20.62 -31.85 12.55
CA SER A 68 21.02 -32.82 13.56
C SER A 68 21.77 -33.94 12.84
N SER A 69 23.09 -33.85 12.82
CA SER A 69 23.96 -35.01 12.61
C SER A 69 23.87 -35.88 13.87
N PRO A 70 23.36 -37.12 13.85
CA PRO A 70 23.48 -37.99 15.00
C PRO A 70 24.89 -38.60 15.02
N THR A 71 25.75 -38.03 15.86
CA THR A 71 26.93 -38.73 16.38
C THR A 71 26.46 -39.99 17.14
N SER A 72 27.20 -41.09 16.95
CA SER A 72 26.96 -42.46 17.42
C SER A 72 26.67 -42.62 18.93
N PRO A 73 26.09 -43.77 19.37
CA PRO A 73 25.38 -43.89 20.63
C PRO A 73 26.32 -44.21 21.80
N SER A 74 26.06 -43.61 22.97
CA SER A 74 26.57 -44.14 24.24
C SER A 74 25.58 -43.87 25.37
N THR A 75 25.07 -44.99 25.91
CA THR A 75 24.79 -45.21 27.33
C THR A 75 23.67 -44.41 28.01
N ALA A 76 22.51 -45.08 28.12
CA ALA A 76 21.61 -45.21 29.28
C ALA A 76 21.17 -43.98 30.11
N ALA A 77 19.86 -43.66 30.06
CA ALA A 77 18.93 -43.65 31.20
C ALA A 77 17.55 -43.03 30.79
N PRO A 78 16.41 -43.46 31.38
CA PRO A 78 15.08 -42.97 31.00
C PRO A 78 14.64 -41.78 31.87
N ALA A 79 14.15 -40.70 31.26
CA ALA A 79 13.42 -39.67 31.98
C ALA A 79 12.43 -38.91 31.08
N SER A 80 11.15 -39.18 31.31
CA SER A 80 10.07 -38.21 31.43
C SER A 80 9.72 -37.31 30.23
N SER A 81 8.60 -37.67 29.60
CA SER A 81 7.78 -36.83 28.73
C SER A 81 7.45 -35.49 29.39
N GLN A 82 8.08 -34.40 28.94
CA GLN A 82 7.64 -33.04 29.22
C GLN A 82 7.22 -32.38 27.92
N SER A 83 5.91 -32.20 27.76
CA SER A 83 5.31 -31.36 26.72
C SER A 83 5.75 -29.91 26.96
N PRO A 84 6.33 -29.21 25.96
CA PRO A 84 6.71 -27.82 26.15
C PRO A 84 5.44 -26.96 26.31
N SER A 85 5.38 -26.21 27.41
CA SER A 85 4.33 -25.23 27.67
C SER A 85 4.31 -24.15 26.58
N PRO A 86 3.13 -23.72 26.10
CA PRO A 86 3.04 -22.67 25.09
C PRO A 86 3.61 -21.34 25.62
N PRO A 87 4.22 -20.52 24.75
CA PRO A 87 4.79 -19.25 25.15
C PRO A 87 3.71 -18.28 25.66
N PRO A 88 4.05 -17.36 26.58
CA PRO A 88 3.09 -16.40 27.10
C PRO A 88 2.59 -15.48 25.97
N LEU A 89 1.27 -15.29 25.92
CA LEU A 89 0.64 -14.40 24.95
C LEU A 89 1.11 -12.97 25.18
N ARG A 90 1.71 -12.37 24.15
CA ARG A 90 2.10 -10.96 24.17
C ARG A 90 0.85 -10.08 24.11
N PRO A 91 0.78 -8.98 24.89
CA PRO A 91 -0.30 -8.01 24.77
C PRO A 91 -0.34 -7.41 23.36
N LEU A 92 -1.54 -7.33 22.79
CA LEU A 92 -1.78 -6.62 21.52
C LEU A 92 -1.60 -5.11 21.74
N PRO A 93 -1.03 -4.37 20.77
CA PRO A 93 -0.98 -2.92 20.86
C PRO A 93 -2.41 -2.34 20.84
N PRO A 94 -2.67 -1.22 21.55
CA PRO A 94 -3.97 -0.58 21.51
C PRO A 94 -4.25 -0.08 20.09
N VAL A 95 -5.44 -0.42 19.58
CA VAL A 95 -5.97 0.16 18.34
C VAL A 95 -6.21 1.65 18.59
N LEU A 96 -5.43 2.50 17.93
CA LEU A 96 -5.70 3.94 17.85
C LEU A 96 -6.96 4.17 17.01
N SER A 97 -8.11 4.01 17.65
CA SER A 97 -9.38 4.49 17.13
C SER A 97 -9.34 6.03 17.15
N GLY A 98 -9.37 6.63 15.96
CA GLY A 98 -9.60 8.07 15.79
C GLY A 98 -8.33 8.91 15.62
N SER A 99 -7.70 8.82 14.44
CA SER A 99 -6.94 9.96 13.92
C SER A 99 -7.86 10.77 13.00
N PRO A 100 -8.36 11.96 13.40
CA PRO A 100 -8.98 12.88 12.45
C PRO A 100 -7.90 13.41 11.49
N PRO A 101 -8.25 13.72 10.22
CA PRO A 101 -7.31 14.34 9.31
C PRO A 101 -6.89 15.70 9.86
N LEU A 102 -5.57 15.95 9.91
CA LEU A 102 -5.03 17.27 10.21
C LEU A 102 -5.44 18.25 9.11
N LEU A 103 -6.49 19.02 9.37
CA LEU A 103 -6.82 20.21 8.61
C LEU A 103 -5.74 21.26 8.89
N LEU A 104 -4.80 21.42 7.97
CA LEU A 104 -3.91 22.58 7.98
C LEU A 104 -4.78 23.84 7.74
N PRO A 105 -4.69 24.88 8.59
CA PRO A 105 -5.30 26.16 8.28
C PRO A 105 -4.57 26.81 7.11
N LEU A 106 -5.30 27.05 6.01
CA LEU A 106 -4.88 27.95 4.94
C LEU A 106 -4.83 29.36 5.51
N ASN A 107 -3.62 29.89 5.62
CA ASN A 107 -3.30 31.23 6.11
C ASN A 107 -3.79 32.28 5.07
N PRO A 108 -4.78 33.15 5.37
CA PRO A 108 -5.24 34.13 4.41
C PRO A 108 -4.58 35.49 4.71
N HIS A 109 -3.34 35.66 4.29
CA HIS A 109 -2.70 36.98 4.24
C HIS A 109 -2.07 37.21 2.88
N HIS A 110 -2.87 37.68 1.92
CA HIS A 110 -2.73 39.05 1.42
C HIS A 110 -3.80 39.34 0.37
N ARG A 111 -4.80 40.12 0.79
CA ARG A 111 -5.55 41.01 -0.09
C ARG A 111 -5.10 42.43 0.24
N ARG A 112 -4.89 43.23 -0.80
CA ARG A 112 -4.78 44.71 -0.91
C ARG A 112 -3.43 45.21 -1.42
N GLY A 113 -3.55 46.08 -2.42
CA GLY A 113 -2.53 46.69 -3.25
C GLY A 113 -3.13 46.84 -4.63
#